data_AF-H3D151-F1
#
_entry.id   AF-H3D151-F1
#
_cell.length_a   1.000
_cell.length_b   1.000
_cell.length_c   1.000
_cell.angle_alpha   90.00
_cell.angle_beta   90.00
_cell.angle_gamma   90.00
#
_symmetry.space_group_name_H-M   'P 1'
#
loop_
_entity.id
_entity.type
_entity.pdbx_description
1 polymer ?
#
loop_
_entity_poly.entity_id
_entity_poly.type
_entity_poly.pdbx_seq_one_letter_code
_entity_poly.pdbx_strand_id
1 'polypeptide(L)'
;LSDDKLSSVQKCLQLEAQSCLGSPVLYQLIEKAKEILTESNIPHGSCAICLYDFQEGEAFTKTSCYHYFHCHCLGRYVSHSESELRRREKELEEDKTRTRVDGQELRVVCPVCREPLTYDVDWLLSAPAPQLPEKRQHFAESLKKK
;
A
#
# COMPACT_ATOMS: atom_id res chain seq x y z
N LEU A 1 19.57 -8.07 3.37
CA LEU A 1 20.08 -7.96 1.99
C LEU A 1 20.98 -9.17 1.75
N SER A 2 20.76 -9.95 0.70
CA SER A 2 21.62 -11.07 0.33
C SER A 2 22.82 -10.61 -0.50
N ASP A 3 23.91 -11.39 -0.48
CA ASP A 3 25.13 -11.11 -1.25
C ASP A 3 24.86 -11.07 -2.77
N ASP A 4 23.92 -11.89 -3.25
CA ASP A 4 23.49 -11.89 -4.66
C ASP A 4 22.84 -10.56 -5.07
N LYS A 5 22.11 -9.93 -4.15
CA LYS A 5 21.45 -8.64 -4.39
C LYS A 5 22.47 -7.51 -4.39
N LEU A 6 23.43 -7.54 -3.47
CA LEU A 6 24.56 -6.60 -3.44
C LEU A 6 25.40 -6.68 -4.71
N SER A 7 25.71 -7.90 -5.17
CA SER A 7 26.45 -8.14 -6.42
C SER A 7 25.69 -7.60 -7.63
N SER A 8 24.38 -7.79 -7.66
CA SER A 8 23.50 -7.28 -8.73
C SER A 8 23.45 -5.75 -8.76
N VAL A 9 23.33 -5.09 -7.60
CA VAL A 9 23.41 -3.62 -7.47
C VAL A 9 24.77 -3.12 -7.95
N GLN A 10 25.86 -3.72 -7.49
CA GLN A 10 27.22 -3.33 -7.87
C GLN A 10 27.44 -3.44 -9.39
N LYS A 11 26.99 -4.53 -10.02
CA LYS A 11 27.11 -4.72 -11.47
C LYS A 11 26.33 -3.66 -12.24
N CYS A 12 25.12 -3.32 -11.79
CA CYS A 12 24.29 -2.30 -12.42
C CYS A 12 24.94 -0.91 -12.34
N LEU A 13 25.47 -0.54 -11.17
CA LEU A 13 26.18 0.72 -10.96
C LEU A 13 27.47 0.82 -11.76
N GLN A 14 28.21 -0.29 -11.91
CA GLN A 14 29.42 -0.33 -12.73
C GLN A 14 29.12 -0.10 -14.22
N LEU A 15 28.05 -0.69 -14.75
CA LEU A 15 27.63 -0.46 -16.13
C LEU A 15 27.25 1.00 -16.37
N GLU A 16 26.48 1.60 -15.46
CA GLU A 16 26.09 3.01 -15.54
C GLU A 16 27.32 3.95 -15.47
N ALA A 17 28.26 3.67 -14.56
CA ALA A 17 29.49 4.43 -14.45
C ALA A 17 30.35 4.35 -15.73
N GLN A 18 30.36 3.19 -16.39
CA GLN A 18 31.06 2.99 -17.66
C GLN A 18 30.41 3.75 -18.82
N SER A 19 29.08 3.82 -18.87
CA SER A 19 28.37 4.58 -19.91
C SER A 19 28.55 6.10 -19.78
N CYS A 20 28.91 6.59 -18.59
CA CYS A 20 29.01 8.02 -18.30
C CYS A 20 30.46 8.49 -18.07
N LEU A 21 31.46 7.75 -18.55
CA LEU A 21 32.86 8.13 -18.44
C LEU A 21 33.10 9.55 -18.99
N GLY A 22 33.79 10.36 -18.19
CA GLY A 22 34.07 11.77 -18.50
C GLY A 22 33.01 12.76 -18.01
N SER A 23 31.92 12.30 -17.38
CA SER A 23 30.88 13.15 -16.78
C SER A 23 30.79 12.98 -15.26
N PRO A 24 30.41 14.02 -14.49
CA PRO A 24 30.22 13.91 -13.05
C PRO A 24 28.91 13.18 -12.72
N VAL A 25 28.98 11.90 -12.32
CA VAL A 25 27.79 11.04 -12.11
C VAL A 25 27.56 10.54 -10.69
N LEU A 26 28.30 11.04 -9.70
CA LEU A 26 28.22 10.56 -8.31
C LEU A 26 26.78 10.54 -7.76
N TYR A 27 26.05 11.66 -7.91
CA TYR A 27 24.67 11.75 -7.43
C TYR A 27 23.72 10.78 -8.16
N GLN A 28 23.88 10.65 -9.48
CA GLN A 28 23.06 9.76 -10.30
C GLN A 28 23.26 8.29 -9.90
N LEU A 29 24.51 7.89 -9.62
CA LEU A 29 24.81 6.54 -9.12
C LEU A 29 24.22 6.30 -7.73
N ILE A 30 24.23 7.30 -6.84
CA ILE A 30 23.60 7.21 -5.51
C ILE A 30 22.08 7.06 -5.64
N GLU A 31 21.44 7.89 -6.47
CA GLU A 31 20.00 7.79 -6.74
C GLU A 31 19.64 6.42 -7.32
N LYS A 32 20.40 5.93 -8.30
CA LYS A 32 20.17 4.62 -8.91
C LYS A 32 20.36 3.46 -7.94
N ALA A 33 21.38 3.53 -7.08
CA ALA A 33 21.58 2.55 -6.01
C ALA A 33 20.40 2.56 -5.02
N LYS A 34 19.95 3.76 -4.64
CA LYS A 34 18.79 3.95 -3.76
C LYS A 34 17.54 3.35 -4.41
N GLU A 35 17.24 3.64 -5.67
CA GLU A 35 16.09 3.08 -6.40
C GLU A 35 16.09 1.54 -6.37
N ILE A 36 17.20 0.90 -6.78
CA ILE A 36 17.31 -0.58 -6.81
C ILE A 36 17.09 -1.19 -5.42
N LEU A 37 17.67 -0.56 -4.39
CA LEU A 37 17.51 -1.01 -3.00
C LEU A 37 16.09 -0.76 -2.47
N THR A 38 15.43 0.30 -2.91
CA THR A 38 14.08 0.68 -2.44
C THR A 38 13.02 -0.19 -3.10
N GLU A 39 13.14 -0.50 -4.39
CA GLU A 39 12.25 -1.43 -5.12
C GLU A 39 12.31 -2.85 -4.56
N SER A 40 13.45 -3.23 -3.99
CA SER A 40 13.69 -4.56 -3.43
C SER A 40 13.37 -4.66 -1.93
N ASN A 41 12.98 -3.55 -1.30
CA ASN A 41 12.59 -3.54 0.11
C ASN A 41 11.10 -3.85 0.23
N ILE A 42 10.81 -5.13 0.44
CA ILE A 42 9.49 -5.56 0.92
C ILE A 42 9.30 -4.96 2.33
N PRO A 43 8.15 -4.34 2.62
CA PRO A 43 7.91 -3.77 3.95
C PRO A 43 8.03 -4.86 5.02
N HIS A 44 8.83 -4.61 6.05
CA HIS A 44 8.85 -5.47 7.23
C HIS A 44 7.56 -5.25 8.03
N GLY A 45 6.58 -6.14 7.85
CA GLY A 45 5.29 -6.10 8.54
C GLY A 45 4.17 -6.76 7.75
N SER A 46 2.98 -6.78 8.32
CA SER A 46 1.76 -7.28 7.68
C SER A 46 0.86 -6.15 7.22
N CYS A 47 0.12 -6.39 6.13
CA CYS A 47 -0.93 -5.50 5.69
C CYS A 47 -2.04 -5.45 6.75
N ALA A 48 -2.30 -4.30 7.35
CA ALA A 48 -3.27 -4.18 8.46
C ALA A 48 -4.74 -4.44 8.05
N ILE A 49 -5.02 -4.62 6.75
CA ILE A 49 -6.35 -4.92 6.22
C ILE A 49 -6.56 -6.44 6.10
N CYS A 50 -5.64 -7.17 5.45
CA CYS A 50 -5.76 -8.61 5.25
C CYS A 50 -5.01 -9.44 6.30
N LEU A 51 -4.12 -8.82 7.08
CA LEU A 51 -3.26 -9.41 8.11
C LEU A 51 -2.18 -10.37 7.57
N TYR A 52 -1.93 -10.36 6.25
CA TYR A 52 -0.86 -11.14 5.63
C TYR A 52 0.38 -10.28 5.39
N ASP A 53 1.54 -10.93 5.47
CA ASP A 53 2.84 -10.34 5.15
C ASP A 53 2.97 -10.11 3.65
N PHE A 54 3.72 -9.07 3.29
CA PHE A 54 4.03 -8.77 1.89
C PHE A 54 5.04 -9.78 1.32
N GLN A 55 4.81 -10.22 0.09
CA GLN A 55 5.72 -11.13 -0.64
C GLN A 55 6.34 -10.45 -1.86
N GLU A 56 7.45 -11.03 -2.35
CA GLU A 56 8.11 -10.55 -3.56
C GLU A 56 7.16 -10.68 -4.77
N GLY A 57 7.04 -9.59 -5.54
CA GLY A 57 6.13 -9.53 -6.69
C GLY A 57 4.68 -9.16 -6.36
N GLU A 58 4.31 -9.00 -5.09
CA GLU A 58 2.99 -8.46 -4.73
C GLU A 58 2.91 -6.94 -4.90
N ALA A 59 1.76 -6.46 -5.38
CA ALA A 59 1.50 -5.04 -5.48
C ALA A 59 1.12 -4.45 -4.10
N PHE A 60 1.98 -3.61 -3.55
CA PHE A 60 1.74 -2.85 -2.33
C PHE A 60 2.00 -1.36 -2.52
N THR A 61 1.42 -0.56 -1.64
CA THR A 61 1.59 0.89 -1.63
C THR A 61 1.92 1.39 -0.23
N LYS A 62 2.57 2.56 -0.19
CA LYS A 62 2.93 3.29 1.02
C LYS A 62 2.16 4.60 1.05
N THR A 63 1.41 4.84 2.11
CA THR A 63 0.68 6.10 2.31
C THR A 63 1.62 7.22 2.77
N SER A 64 1.16 8.48 2.70
CA SER A 64 1.88 9.66 3.26
C SER A 64 2.18 9.50 4.76
N CYS A 65 1.29 8.82 5.49
CA CYS A 65 1.43 8.48 6.90
C CYS A 65 2.29 7.22 7.15
N TYR A 66 3.08 6.77 6.18
CA TYR A 66 4.06 5.68 6.28
C TYR A 66 3.48 4.30 6.62
N HIS A 67 2.19 4.08 6.37
CA HIS A 67 1.57 2.76 6.53
C HIS A 67 1.52 2.02 5.19
N TYR A 68 1.79 0.71 5.23
CA TYR A 68 1.85 -0.14 4.06
C TYR A 68 0.61 -1.03 3.95
N PHE A 69 0.10 -1.16 2.72
CA PHE A 69 -1.05 -2.01 2.41
C PHE A 69 -0.87 -2.64 1.03
N HIS A 70 -1.45 -3.83 0.81
CA HIS A 70 -1.61 -4.33 -0.56
C HIS A 70 -2.49 -3.36 -1.34
N CYS A 71 -2.12 -3.04 -2.59
CA CYS A 71 -2.87 -2.10 -3.42
C CYS A 71 -4.35 -2.50 -3.51
N HIS A 72 -4.61 -3.78 -3.77
CA HIS A 72 -5.95 -4.35 -3.81
C HIS A 72 -6.73 -4.16 -2.48
N CYS A 73 -6.07 -4.41 -1.35
CA CYS A 73 -6.69 -4.27 -0.03
C CYS A 73 -7.06 -2.81 0.27
N LEU A 74 -6.16 -1.87 -0.02
CA LEU A 74 -6.43 -0.45 0.17
C LEU A 74 -7.51 0.05 -0.79
N GLY A 75 -7.50 -0.40 -2.06
CA GLY A 75 -8.53 -0.04 -3.04
C GLY A 75 -9.93 -0.44 -2.59
N ARG A 76 -10.10 -1.67 -2.07
CA ARG A 76 -11.37 -2.13 -1.51
C ARG A 76 -11.80 -1.32 -0.29
N TYR A 77 -10.87 -1.01 0.61
CA TYR A 77 -11.14 -0.20 1.79
C TYR A 77 -11.62 1.21 1.42
N VAL A 78 -10.92 1.86 0.49
CA VAL A 78 -11.24 3.19 -0.02
C VAL A 78 -12.61 3.20 -0.68
N SER A 79 -12.86 2.27 -1.61
CA SER A 79 -14.14 2.17 -2.32
C SER A 79 -15.33 2.01 -1.36
N HIS A 80 -15.19 1.16 -0.34
CA HIS A 80 -16.20 1.02 0.70
C HIS A 80 -16.35 2.30 1.53
N SER A 81 -15.25 2.91 1.95
CA SER A 81 -15.26 4.11 2.77
C SER A 81 -15.95 5.27 2.05
N GLU A 82 -15.68 5.48 0.76
CA GLU A 82 -16.37 6.50 -0.03
C GLU A 82 -17.89 6.27 -0.11
N SER A 83 -18.33 5.02 -0.25
CA SER A 83 -19.77 4.72 -0.26
C SER A 83 -20.45 5.08 1.06
N GLU A 84 -19.77 4.84 2.19
CA GLU A 84 -20.24 5.18 3.52
C GLU A 84 -20.22 6.71 3.77
N LEU A 85 -19.21 7.42 3.27
CA LEU A 85 -19.15 8.87 3.37
C LEU A 85 -20.29 9.52 2.58
N ARG A 86 -20.53 9.10 1.33
CA ARG A 86 -21.65 9.58 0.51
C ARG A 86 -23.00 9.35 1.18
N ARG A 87 -23.19 8.20 1.83
CA ARG A 87 -24.41 7.91 2.60
C ARG A 87 -24.59 8.89 3.76
N ARG A 88 -23.52 9.14 4.53
CA ARG A 88 -23.55 10.08 5.66
C ARG A 88 -23.74 11.54 5.24
N GLU A 89 -23.15 11.94 4.11
CA GLU A 89 -23.36 13.26 3.53
C GLU A 89 -24.85 13.48 3.22
N LYS A 90 -25.49 12.51 2.57
CA LYS A 90 -26.93 12.56 2.29
C LYS A 90 -27.78 12.62 3.56
N GLU A 91 -27.49 11.79 4.56
CA GLU A 91 -28.18 11.81 5.86
C GLU A 91 -28.05 13.17 6.55
N LEU A 92 -26.88 13.83 6.44
CA LEU A 92 -26.63 15.15 7.01
C LEU A 92 -27.35 16.27 6.24
N GLU A 93 -27.46 16.17 4.92
CA GLU A 93 -28.23 17.10 4.09
C GLU A 93 -29.73 17.06 4.38
N GLU A 94 -30.26 15.88 4.73
CA GLU A 94 -31.67 15.66 5.06
C GLU A 94 -32.03 16.14 6.48
N ASP A 95 -31.07 16.20 7.40
CA ASP A 95 -31.24 16.67 8.78
C ASP A 95 -31.20 18.21 8.88
N LYS A 96 -32.34 18.85 8.63
CA LYS A 96 -32.54 20.32 8.70
C LYS A 96 -32.37 20.91 10.11
N THR A 97 -32.27 20.10 11.15
CA THR A 97 -32.14 20.56 12.55
C THR A 97 -30.69 20.83 12.97
N ARG A 98 -29.71 20.44 12.16
CA ARG A 98 -28.29 20.68 12.46
C ARG A 98 -27.83 21.99 11.82
N THR A 99 -27.55 23.00 12.64
CA THR A 99 -26.75 24.16 12.21
C THR A 99 -25.45 23.64 11.61
N ARG A 100 -25.02 24.16 10.45
CA ARG A 100 -23.76 23.81 9.76
C ARG A 100 -22.55 24.19 10.62
N VAL A 101 -22.37 23.53 11.75
CA VAL A 101 -21.24 23.74 12.65
C VAL A 101 -20.10 22.91 12.11
N ASP A 102 -19.23 23.65 11.43
CA ASP A 102 -17.91 23.31 10.93
C ASP A 102 -17.85 22.43 9.67
N GLY A 103 -17.21 22.98 8.63
CA GLY A 103 -17.05 22.38 7.31
C GLY A 103 -16.04 21.22 7.29
N GLN A 104 -16.21 20.24 8.17
CA GLN A 104 -15.45 19.00 8.12
C GLN A 104 -15.84 18.22 6.87
N GLU A 105 -15.05 18.36 5.82
CA GLU A 105 -15.10 17.49 4.66
C GLU A 105 -14.91 16.04 5.12
N LEU A 106 -15.93 15.22 4.87
CA LEU A 106 -15.89 13.79 5.13
C LEU A 106 -14.87 13.17 4.15
N ARG A 107 -13.71 12.79 4.69
CA ARG A 107 -12.61 12.21 3.91
C ARG A 107 -12.33 10.79 4.34
N VAL A 108 -11.85 9.97 3.41
CA VAL A 108 -11.34 8.63 3.73
C VAL A 108 -10.06 8.79 4.54
N VAL A 109 -9.96 8.04 5.63
CA VAL A 109 -8.85 8.11 6.59
C VAL A 109 -8.06 6.82 6.61
N CYS A 110 -6.82 6.86 7.08
CA CYS A 110 -5.98 5.67 7.22
C CYS A 110 -6.60 4.68 8.23
N PRO A 111 -6.69 3.38 7.92
CA PRO A 111 -7.17 2.36 8.86
C PRO A 111 -6.36 2.27 10.16
N VAL A 112 -5.09 2.70 10.13
CA VAL A 112 -4.16 2.56 11.25
C VAL A 112 -4.14 3.82 12.13
N CYS A 113 -3.88 4.99 11.53
CA CYS A 113 -3.64 6.24 12.26
C CYS A 113 -4.72 7.31 12.07
N ARG A 114 -5.73 7.06 11.24
CA ARG A 114 -6.82 7.99 10.89
C ARG A 114 -6.39 9.30 10.21
N GLU A 115 -5.15 9.42 9.76
CA GLU A 115 -4.74 10.54 8.90
C GLU A 115 -5.49 10.48 7.55
N PRO A 116 -5.98 11.60 6.99
CA PRO A 116 -6.63 11.62 5.68
C PRO A 116 -5.74 11.02 4.59
N LEU A 117 -6.30 10.14 3.76
CA LEU A 117 -5.55 9.49 2.69
C LEU A 117 -5.60 10.31 1.39
N THR A 118 -4.49 10.32 0.67
CA THR A 118 -4.45 10.68 -0.76
C THR A 118 -4.31 9.38 -1.54
N TYR A 119 -5.18 9.16 -2.53
CA TYR A 119 -5.25 7.89 -3.25
C TYR A 119 -5.84 8.06 -4.65
N ASP A 120 -5.57 7.08 -5.52
CA ASP A 120 -6.24 6.85 -6.79
C ASP A 120 -6.92 5.48 -6.71
N VAL A 121 -8.26 5.47 -6.67
CA VAL A 121 -9.03 4.24 -6.45
C VAL A 121 -8.93 3.29 -7.65
N ASP A 122 -8.89 3.82 -8.86
CA ASP A 122 -8.83 3.01 -10.09
C ASP A 122 -7.46 2.33 -10.19
N TRP A 123 -6.38 3.06 -9.90
CA TRP A 123 -5.04 2.48 -9.83
C TRP A 123 -4.95 1.38 -8.76
N LEU A 124 -5.46 1.64 -7.55
CA LEU A 124 -5.43 0.66 -6.45
C LEU A 124 -6.20 -0.62 -6.79
N LEU A 125 -7.37 -0.48 -7.43
CA LEU A 125 -8.22 -1.62 -7.80
C LEU A 125 -7.74 -2.36 -9.05
N SER A 126 -6.92 -1.72 -9.91
CA SER A 126 -6.28 -2.38 -11.05
C SER A 126 -5.24 -3.43 -10.66
N ALA A 127 -4.71 -3.34 -9.43
CA ALA A 127 -3.72 -4.27 -8.92
C ALA A 127 -4.33 -5.65 -8.61
N PRO A 128 -3.58 -6.75 -8.86
CA PRO A 128 -4.05 -8.08 -8.54
C PRO A 128 -4.24 -8.26 -7.03
N ALA A 129 -5.17 -9.14 -6.65
CA ALA A 129 -5.32 -9.55 -5.26
C ALA A 129 -4.06 -10.29 -4.78
N PRO A 130 -3.64 -10.09 -3.51
CA PRO A 130 -2.50 -10.81 -2.96
C PRO A 130 -2.75 -12.32 -2.95
N GLN A 131 -1.68 -13.10 -3.12
CA GLN A 131 -1.76 -14.56 -3.14
C GLN A 131 -1.87 -15.06 -1.71
N LEU A 132 -3.10 -15.14 -1.19
CA LEU A 132 -3.33 -15.61 0.17
C LEU A 132 -3.05 -17.11 0.26
N PRO A 133 -2.23 -17.58 1.22
CA PRO A 133 -2.05 -19.00 1.45
C PRO A 133 -3.39 -19.69 1.71
N GLU A 134 -3.70 -20.74 0.94
CA GLU A 134 -4.85 -21.60 1.19
C GLU A 134 -4.66 -22.35 2.53
N LYS A 135 -5.20 -21.82 3.65
CA LYS A 135 -5.48 -22.55 4.91
C LYS A 135 -6.20 -21.63 5.91
N ARG A 136 -7.37 -21.92 6.50
CA ARG A 136 -7.99 -23.20 6.89
C ARG A 136 -9.53 -23.15 6.82
N GLN A 137 -10.15 -24.01 6.03
CA GLN A 137 -11.56 -24.42 6.18
C GLN A 137 -11.77 -25.48 7.29
N HIS A 138 -10.82 -25.65 8.23
CA HIS A 138 -10.88 -26.69 9.27
C HIS A 138 -11.61 -26.30 10.57
N PHE A 139 -12.50 -25.30 10.55
CA PHE A 139 -13.39 -25.04 11.70
C PHE A 139 -14.83 -25.56 11.50
N ALA A 140 -15.19 -26.03 10.30
CA ALA A 140 -16.54 -26.53 10.03
C ALA A 140 -16.77 -28.01 10.41
N GLU A 141 -15.72 -28.82 10.58
CA GLU A 141 -15.88 -30.26 10.86
C GLU A 141 -15.88 -30.63 12.36
N SER A 142 -15.46 -29.74 13.26
CA SER A 142 -15.46 -30.02 14.70
C SER A 142 -16.81 -29.82 15.40
N LEU A 143 -17.83 -29.31 14.70
CA LEU A 143 -19.20 -29.12 15.25
C LEU A 143 -20.19 -30.24 14.87
N LYS A 144 -19.77 -31.29 14.14
CA LYS A 144 -20.61 -32.47 13.84
C LYS A 144 -20.36 -33.67 14.75
N LYS A 145 -19.57 -33.52 15.82
CA LYS A 145 -19.40 -34.54 16.87
C LYS A 145 -19.66 -33.92 18.25
N LYS A 146 -20.91 -33.59 18.53
CA LYS A 146 -21.51 -33.64 19.86
C LYS A 146 -23.00 -33.83 19.73
#